data_AF-J5TGD8-F1
#
_entry.id   AF-J5TGD8-F1
#
_cell.length_a   1.000
_cell.length_b   1.000
_cell.length_c   1.000
_cell.angle_alpha   90.00
_cell.angle_beta   90.00
_cell.angle_gamma   90.00
#
_symmetry.space_group_name_H-M   'P 1'
#
loop_
_entity.id
_entity.type
_entity.pdbx_description
1 polymer ?
#
loop_
_entity_poly.entity_id
_entity_poly.type
_entity_poly.pdbx_seq_one_letter_code
_entity_poly.pdbx_strand_id
1 'polypeptide(L)'
;MSLTAPRSSKQRASIDVPAPDTCPLASLGPASRTSVVPRPTPALSNAATASGHPGAGLENPERRASSPPAPSSLPSPAEAPDSASPGFDHLDKLNLTFPPPTKQAQRTMLYLIGAAVAIALLLHRIWAVRQVRYLRVSDCELKYAHLIKNPERMTYQEANEIMHVSQLWDMPWLTTISLSFALFKTYAIPTISKVLCKSRELSDPANAARRAEDTAVTITEFLRGLDTERGAQALARMNYLHSRYGSLITNDDMLYTLSLFIFEPIAFAEKYDWRPMTPLEQESRYVFWREIGARMGIKNIPPTREALYLWKEGYAKENYKYSPDNRAVGDATFDVFLRAIPGPFKSFARQASIALLDDQTREAFGYERSPEWIYKFVPALLIARGWVVGYFLLPRLKTPKHIETEEIKNDKGEVTAFQRLGFLFEPWYVSPNVGPLGVFGYHFPGVPWHPEGYEPSRLGPERLRETGVEEVKKNAAEMIAKAKVCPFFAATTQ
;
A
#
# COMPACT_ATOMS: atom_id res chain seq x y z
N MET A 1 -25.36 -26.73 -69.25
CA MET A 1 -24.63 -27.87 -68.67
C MET A 1 -23.77 -27.36 -67.54
N SER A 2 -24.07 -27.86 -66.34
CA SER A 2 -23.45 -27.51 -65.06
C SER A 2 -22.17 -28.32 -64.87
N LEU A 3 -21.06 -27.71 -64.43
CA LEU A 3 -19.96 -28.43 -63.81
C LEU A 3 -19.42 -27.65 -62.61
N THR A 4 -19.73 -28.26 -61.47
CA THR A 4 -19.39 -28.01 -60.07
C THR A 4 -17.90 -28.02 -59.77
N ALA A 5 -17.47 -27.08 -58.92
CA ALA A 5 -16.18 -27.10 -58.23
C ALA A 5 -16.24 -28.00 -56.96
N PRO A 6 -15.13 -28.64 -56.54
CA PRO A 6 -15.12 -29.59 -55.43
C PRO A 6 -15.03 -28.88 -54.06
N ARG A 7 -15.85 -29.34 -53.10
CA ARG A 7 -15.80 -29.00 -51.67
C ARG A 7 -14.68 -29.79 -50.99
N SER A 8 -13.75 -29.10 -50.33
CA SER A 8 -12.81 -29.73 -49.38
C SER A 8 -13.45 -29.81 -47.98
N SER A 9 -13.71 -31.03 -47.51
CA SER A 9 -14.08 -31.31 -46.12
C SER A 9 -12.83 -31.33 -45.23
N LYS A 10 -12.66 -30.32 -44.38
CA LYS A 10 -11.80 -30.44 -43.19
C LYS A 10 -12.72 -30.62 -41.97
N GLN A 11 -12.72 -31.84 -41.42
CA GLN A 11 -13.25 -32.14 -40.09
C GLN A 11 -12.57 -31.23 -39.08
N ARG A 12 -13.34 -30.36 -38.42
CA ARG A 12 -12.93 -29.73 -37.16
C ARG A 12 -13.05 -30.80 -36.08
N ALA A 13 -11.92 -31.17 -35.48
CA ALA A 13 -11.92 -31.87 -34.21
C ALA A 13 -12.63 -30.96 -33.19
N SER A 14 -13.75 -31.44 -32.65
CA SER A 14 -14.40 -30.87 -31.47
C SER A 14 -13.46 -31.07 -30.29
N ILE A 15 -12.92 -29.97 -29.77
CA ILE A 15 -12.31 -29.95 -28.44
C ILE A 15 -13.49 -30.01 -27.48
N ASP A 16 -13.65 -31.14 -26.80
CA ASP A 16 -14.60 -31.26 -25.69
C ASP A 16 -14.20 -30.27 -24.60
N VAL A 17 -15.02 -29.24 -24.43
CA VAL A 17 -14.93 -28.30 -23.31
C VAL A 17 -15.55 -29.01 -22.10
N PRO A 18 -14.82 -29.24 -21.00
CA PRO A 18 -15.41 -29.85 -19.82
C PRO A 18 -16.47 -28.92 -19.21
N ALA A 19 -17.53 -29.52 -18.67
CA ALA A 19 -18.67 -28.83 -18.07
C ALA A 19 -18.26 -27.84 -16.95
N PRO A 20 -19.00 -26.72 -16.76
CA PRO A 20 -18.57 -25.57 -15.96
C PRO A 20 -18.70 -25.73 -14.43
N ASP A 21 -18.98 -26.93 -13.92
CA ASP A 21 -19.49 -27.09 -12.55
C ASP A 21 -18.42 -27.37 -11.48
N THR A 22 -17.12 -27.33 -11.81
CA THR A 22 -16.04 -27.50 -10.82
C THR A 22 -14.87 -26.53 -11.06
N CYS A 23 -14.35 -25.91 -9.99
CA CYS A 23 -13.16 -25.05 -10.04
C CYS A 23 -11.94 -25.89 -10.45
N PRO A 24 -11.35 -25.69 -11.64
CA PRO A 24 -10.30 -26.58 -12.18
C PRO A 24 -9.00 -26.62 -11.36
N LEU A 25 -8.85 -25.71 -10.40
CA LEU A 25 -7.59 -25.38 -9.74
C LEU A 25 -7.48 -25.85 -8.29
N ALA A 26 -8.56 -26.38 -7.71
CA ALA A 26 -8.48 -27.06 -6.41
C ALA A 26 -7.59 -28.32 -6.47
N SER A 27 -7.23 -28.79 -7.66
CA SER A 27 -6.47 -30.02 -7.92
C SER A 27 -5.02 -29.82 -8.37
N LEU A 28 -4.55 -28.58 -8.58
CA LEU A 28 -3.15 -28.36 -8.96
C LEU A 28 -2.23 -28.37 -7.75
N GLY A 29 -1.42 -29.44 -7.64
CA GLY A 29 -0.29 -29.51 -6.72
C GLY A 29 0.78 -28.44 -7.02
N PRO A 30 1.77 -28.26 -6.12
CA PRO A 30 2.74 -27.17 -6.22
C PRO A 30 3.46 -27.18 -7.57
N ALA A 31 3.41 -26.06 -8.29
CA ALA A 31 4.19 -25.88 -9.51
C ALA A 31 5.68 -26.07 -9.21
N SER A 32 6.33 -27.01 -9.90
CA SER A 32 7.75 -27.30 -9.73
C SER A 32 8.58 -26.06 -10.05
N ARG A 33 9.25 -25.49 -9.05
CA ARG A 33 10.27 -24.44 -9.26
C ARG A 33 11.46 -25.03 -10.01
N THR A 34 11.57 -24.78 -11.31
CA THR A 34 12.88 -24.76 -11.98
C THR A 34 13.49 -23.39 -11.76
N SER A 35 14.20 -23.21 -10.64
CA SER A 35 14.96 -22.00 -10.37
C SER A 35 16.31 -22.07 -11.10
N VAL A 36 16.50 -21.21 -12.09
CA VAL A 36 17.82 -20.63 -12.35
C VAL A 36 17.66 -19.13 -12.16
N VAL A 37 17.95 -18.67 -10.94
CA VAL A 37 17.99 -17.24 -10.60
C VAL A 37 19.46 -16.87 -10.39
N PRO A 38 20.03 -15.97 -11.20
CA PRO A 38 21.26 -15.28 -10.81
C PRO A 38 20.92 -14.22 -9.75
N ARG A 39 21.68 -14.21 -8.65
CA ARG A 39 21.60 -13.15 -7.63
C ARG A 39 21.82 -11.77 -8.28
N PRO A 40 21.01 -10.75 -7.98
CA PRO A 40 21.39 -9.37 -8.28
C PRO A 40 22.53 -8.95 -7.33
N THR A 41 23.67 -8.58 -7.91
CA THR A 41 24.76 -7.89 -7.23
C THR A 41 24.33 -6.49 -6.80
N PRO A 42 24.53 -6.06 -5.54
CA PRO A 42 24.42 -4.66 -5.19
C PRO A 42 25.66 -3.92 -5.71
N ALA A 43 25.45 -2.94 -6.60
CA ALA A 43 26.47 -1.95 -6.92
C ALA A 43 26.57 -0.97 -5.75
N LEU A 44 27.62 -1.10 -4.95
CA LEU A 44 28.08 -0.07 -4.01
C LEU A 44 29.56 0.21 -4.33
N SER A 45 29.88 1.45 -4.70
CA SER A 45 31.25 1.95 -4.67
C SER A 45 31.50 2.70 -3.35
N ASN A 46 32.32 2.10 -2.49
CA ASN A 46 33.39 2.61 -1.60
C ASN A 46 33.26 4.05 -1.01
N ALA A 47 33.64 4.33 0.25
CA ALA A 47 34.83 3.81 0.96
C ALA A 47 34.80 3.97 2.49
N ALA A 48 35.51 3.02 3.15
CA ALA A 48 36.34 3.12 4.38
C ALA A 48 35.61 3.29 5.75
N THR A 49 35.96 2.60 6.84
CA THR A 49 37.22 1.96 7.29
C THR A 49 36.94 0.74 8.20
N ALA A 50 37.92 -0.17 8.24
CA ALA A 50 37.91 -1.47 8.88
C ALA A 50 38.38 -1.50 10.34
N SER A 51 37.85 -2.48 11.10
CA SER A 51 38.52 -3.27 12.16
C SER A 51 37.50 -4.34 12.60
N GLY A 52 37.69 -5.66 12.56
CA GLY A 52 38.89 -6.48 12.57
C GLY A 52 38.99 -7.24 13.90
N HIS A 53 38.25 -8.37 14.05
CA HIS A 53 38.67 -9.67 14.66
C HIS A 53 37.54 -10.51 15.31
N PRO A 54 37.70 -11.86 15.37
CA PRO A 54 36.62 -12.85 15.27
C PRO A 54 36.47 -13.76 16.50
N GLY A 55 35.45 -14.63 16.49
CA GLY A 55 35.53 -15.91 17.23
C GLY A 55 34.22 -16.53 17.68
N ALA A 56 33.94 -17.73 17.15
CA ALA A 56 33.22 -18.90 17.71
C ALA A 56 31.84 -18.72 18.39
N GLY A 57 30.80 -19.53 18.16
CA GLY A 57 30.73 -20.91 17.69
C GLY A 57 30.26 -21.83 18.81
N LEU A 58 28.95 -22.20 18.78
CA LEU A 58 28.30 -23.37 19.41
C LEU A 58 28.36 -23.39 20.97
N GLU A 59 27.44 -23.91 21.78
CA GLU A 59 26.33 -24.85 21.70
C GLU A 59 25.55 -24.73 23.04
N ASN A 60 24.27 -25.08 23.06
CA ASN A 60 23.42 -25.37 24.23
C ASN A 60 23.27 -26.92 24.29
N PRO A 61 22.66 -27.65 25.28
CA PRO A 61 21.87 -27.24 26.46
C PRO A 61 21.95 -28.22 27.69
N GLU A 62 20.96 -28.09 28.60
CA GLU A 62 20.52 -29.02 29.69
C GLU A 62 21.29 -28.92 31.02
N ARG A 63 20.71 -28.96 32.25
CA ARG A 63 19.47 -29.60 32.73
C ARG A 63 19.03 -29.11 34.14
N ARG A 64 17.70 -29.10 34.35
CA ARG A 64 16.86 -29.28 35.58
C ARG A 64 17.47 -29.41 37.00
N ALA A 65 16.96 -28.54 37.88
CA ALA A 65 16.09 -28.77 39.06
C ALA A 65 16.57 -29.62 40.27
N SER A 66 16.56 -29.00 41.47
CA SER A 66 15.74 -29.42 42.64
C SER A 66 15.98 -28.54 43.89
N SER A 67 14.89 -28.23 44.61
CA SER A 67 14.79 -27.42 45.83
C SER A 67 15.49 -28.01 47.08
N PRO A 68 15.79 -27.21 48.12
CA PRO A 68 16.51 -27.67 49.31
C PRO A 68 15.57 -28.07 50.46
N PRO A 69 16.05 -28.92 51.40
CA PRO A 69 15.54 -28.95 52.76
C PRO A 69 16.58 -28.43 53.77
N ALA A 70 16.12 -27.63 54.74
CA ALA A 70 16.79 -27.45 56.03
C ALA A 70 16.60 -28.75 56.87
N PRO A 71 17.41 -29.09 57.90
CA PRO A 71 17.45 -28.28 59.13
C PRO A 71 18.73 -28.39 60.01
N SER A 72 18.65 -27.66 61.12
CA SER A 72 19.06 -28.04 62.49
C SER A 72 20.48 -27.73 63.03
N SER A 73 20.41 -27.00 64.15
CA SER A 73 21.22 -27.08 65.38
C SER A 73 22.70 -26.72 65.37
N LEU A 74 22.95 -25.52 65.87
CA LEU A 74 24.21 -25.06 66.48
C LEU A 74 24.53 -25.80 67.78
N PRO A 75 25.81 -26.10 68.04
CA PRO A 75 26.37 -26.08 69.38
C PRO A 75 27.20 -24.80 69.63
N SER A 76 27.17 -24.36 70.89
CA SER A 76 27.87 -23.18 71.42
C SER A 76 29.40 -23.30 71.32
N PRO A 77 30.16 -22.18 71.20
CA PRO A 77 31.59 -22.23 70.94
C PRO A 77 32.42 -22.34 72.23
N ALA A 78 33.43 -23.21 72.21
CA ALA A 78 34.56 -23.18 73.13
C ALA A 78 35.72 -22.40 72.50
N GLU A 79 36.40 -21.64 73.34
CA GLU A 79 37.47 -20.69 73.06
C GLU A 79 38.64 -21.26 72.23
N ALA A 80 39.16 -20.44 71.32
CA ALA A 80 40.54 -20.52 70.85
C ALA A 80 41.06 -19.10 70.52
N PRO A 81 42.37 -18.86 70.71
CA PRO A 81 42.89 -17.57 71.15
C PRO A 81 43.36 -16.64 70.03
N ASP A 82 43.55 -15.39 70.44
CA ASP A 82 44.13 -14.26 69.71
C ASP A 82 45.18 -14.63 68.66
N SER A 83 44.86 -14.35 67.39
CA SER A 83 45.85 -14.10 66.37
C SER A 83 45.50 -12.78 65.67
N ALA A 84 46.35 -11.79 65.94
CA ALA A 84 46.30 -10.47 65.35
C ALA A 84 46.31 -10.54 63.83
N SER A 85 45.21 -10.12 63.21
CA SER A 85 45.15 -9.79 61.79
C SER A 85 45.75 -8.38 61.60
N PRO A 86 46.62 -8.14 60.61
CA PRO A 86 47.19 -6.82 60.39
C PRO A 86 46.09 -5.85 59.96
N GLY A 87 45.99 -4.76 60.72
CA GLY A 87 45.00 -3.70 60.69
C GLY A 87 44.38 -3.35 59.33
N PHE A 88 43.06 -3.51 59.27
CA PHE A 88 42.18 -2.60 58.54
C PHE A 88 41.80 -1.35 59.38
N ASP A 89 42.50 -1.07 60.49
CA ASP A 89 42.30 0.10 61.36
C ASP A 89 42.58 1.46 60.70
N HIS A 90 43.10 1.48 59.46
CA HIS A 90 43.34 2.71 58.71
C HIS A 90 42.13 3.21 57.92
N LEU A 91 41.07 2.41 57.76
CA LEU A 91 39.85 2.87 57.08
C LEU A 91 38.86 3.58 58.03
N ASP A 92 38.83 3.20 59.31
CA ASP A 92 37.99 3.89 60.32
C ASP A 92 38.54 5.27 60.73
N LYS A 93 39.80 5.57 60.42
CA LYS A 93 40.42 6.89 60.65
C LYS A 93 40.26 7.86 59.48
N LEU A 94 39.78 7.40 58.34
CA LEU A 94 39.31 8.29 57.27
C LEU A 94 37.87 8.69 57.58
N ASN A 95 37.72 9.53 58.60
CA ASN A 95 36.48 10.23 58.94
C ASN A 95 36.18 11.26 57.83
N LEU A 96 35.90 10.77 56.62
CA LEU A 96 35.51 11.55 55.44
C LEU A 96 34.06 11.99 55.65
N THR A 97 33.87 12.95 56.55
CA THR A 97 32.63 13.71 56.68
C THR A 97 32.55 14.65 55.49
N PHE A 98 31.93 14.18 54.40
CA PHE A 98 31.63 15.04 53.27
C PHE A 98 30.63 16.12 53.72
N PRO A 99 30.88 17.40 53.44
CA PRO A 99 29.93 18.46 53.76
C PRO A 99 28.60 18.19 53.03
N PRO A 100 27.45 18.51 53.64
CA PRO A 100 26.16 18.32 52.98
C PRO A 100 26.16 19.06 51.64
N PRO A 101 25.58 18.47 50.59
CA PRO A 101 25.58 19.08 49.27
C PRO A 101 24.98 20.48 49.33
N THR A 102 25.63 21.43 48.68
CA THR A 102 25.15 22.82 48.61
C THR A 102 23.74 22.85 48.02
N LYS A 103 22.94 23.87 48.35
CA LYS A 103 21.60 24.06 47.73
C LYS A 103 21.65 24.02 46.20
N GLN A 104 22.76 24.48 45.61
CA GLN A 104 23.02 24.41 44.17
C GLN A 104 23.26 22.97 43.69
N ALA A 105 24.06 22.18 44.41
CA ALA A 105 24.27 20.76 44.11
C ALA A 105 22.97 19.96 44.24
N GLN A 106 22.15 20.22 45.27
CA GLN A 106 20.82 19.62 45.45
C GLN A 106 19.87 19.95 44.28
N ARG A 107 19.82 21.22 43.85
CA ARG A 107 19.02 21.64 42.67
C ARG A 107 19.51 20.97 41.40
N THR A 108 20.82 20.93 41.18
CA THR A 108 21.42 20.29 40.00
C THR A 108 21.11 18.80 39.97
N MET A 109 21.24 18.11 41.10
CA MET A 109 20.87 16.70 41.25
C MET A 109 19.38 16.48 40.96
N LEU A 110 18.49 17.35 41.44
CA LEU A 110 17.05 17.28 41.15
C LEU A 110 16.76 17.48 39.65
N TYR A 111 17.43 18.42 38.98
CA TYR A 111 17.31 18.60 37.53
C TYR A 111 17.81 17.38 36.76
N LEU A 112 18.92 16.77 37.16
CA LEU A 112 19.45 15.56 36.53
C LEU A 112 18.51 14.36 36.72
N ILE A 113 17.95 14.16 37.92
CA ILE A 113 16.94 13.13 38.18
C ILE A 113 15.70 13.39 37.33
N GLY A 114 15.21 14.64 37.30
CA GLY A 114 14.06 15.03 36.47
C GLY A 114 14.29 14.77 34.98
N ALA A 115 15.47 15.12 34.46
CA ALA A 115 15.86 14.83 33.08
C ALA A 115 15.95 13.33 32.81
N ALA A 116 16.56 12.55 33.70
CA ALA A 116 16.67 11.10 33.56
C ALA A 116 15.30 10.41 33.55
N VAL A 117 14.38 10.81 34.43
CA VAL A 117 13.00 10.32 34.47
C VAL A 117 12.26 10.69 33.17
N ALA A 118 12.39 11.94 32.71
CA ALA A 118 11.77 12.38 31.46
C ALA A 118 12.28 11.59 30.24
N ILE A 119 13.59 11.33 30.18
CA ILE A 119 14.20 10.50 29.13
C ILE A 119 13.69 9.05 29.22
N ALA A 120 13.65 8.45 30.42
CA ALA A 120 13.16 7.09 30.60
C ALA A 120 11.69 6.94 30.17
N LEU A 121 10.83 7.91 30.53
CA LEU A 121 9.44 7.93 30.11
C LEU A 121 9.29 8.11 28.59
N LEU A 122 10.13 8.95 27.97
CA LEU A 122 10.15 9.14 26.52
C LEU A 122 10.57 7.85 25.80
N LEU A 123 11.65 7.20 26.25
CA LEU A 123 12.12 5.94 25.69
C LEU A 123 11.08 4.82 25.85
N HIS A 124 10.45 4.73 27.03
CA HIS A 124 9.36 3.78 27.27
C HIS A 124 8.17 4.03 26.34
N ARG A 125 7.77 5.30 26.16
CA ARG A 125 6.71 5.67 25.21
C ARG A 125 7.07 5.27 23.78
N ILE A 126 8.29 5.56 23.33
CA ILE A 126 8.77 5.21 21.99
C ILE A 126 8.74 3.68 21.79
N TRP A 127 9.22 2.92 22.78
CA TRP A 127 9.16 1.46 22.75
C TRP A 127 7.71 0.95 22.69
N ALA A 128 6.82 1.47 23.55
CA ALA A 128 5.42 1.07 23.59
C ALA A 128 4.70 1.37 22.26
N VAL A 129 4.89 2.57 21.71
CA VAL A 129 4.37 2.93 20.38
C VAL A 129 4.87 1.94 19.33
N ARG A 130 6.16 1.62 19.36
CA ARG A 130 6.76 0.69 18.40
C ARG A 130 6.12 -0.69 18.47
N GLN A 131 5.87 -1.22 19.67
CA GLN A 131 5.21 -2.52 19.84
C GLN A 131 3.77 -2.50 19.31
N VAL A 132 2.95 -1.54 19.75
CA VAL A 132 1.52 -1.50 19.39
C VAL A 132 1.33 -1.27 17.89
N ARG A 133 2.24 -0.56 17.21
CA ARG A 133 2.18 -0.38 15.75
C ARG A 133 2.38 -1.68 14.97
N TYR A 134 3.15 -2.65 15.49
CA TYR A 134 3.36 -3.92 14.81
C TYR A 134 2.28 -4.96 15.10
N LEU A 135 1.49 -4.81 16.16
CA LEU A 135 0.49 -5.82 16.54
C LEU A 135 -0.40 -6.23 15.37
N ARG A 136 -0.91 -5.25 14.60
CA ARG A 136 -1.83 -5.55 13.50
C ARG A 136 -1.19 -6.39 12.38
N VAL A 137 0.05 -6.08 12.00
CA VAL A 137 0.75 -6.85 10.96
C VAL A 137 1.19 -8.20 11.51
N SER A 138 1.65 -8.28 12.76
CA SER A 138 1.99 -9.54 13.43
C SER A 138 0.78 -10.46 13.53
N ASP A 139 -0.39 -9.95 13.94
CA ASP A 139 -1.64 -10.73 14.03
C ASP A 139 -2.06 -11.23 12.64
N CYS A 140 -1.90 -10.40 11.60
CA CYS A 140 -2.16 -10.79 10.22
C CYS A 140 -1.22 -11.92 9.76
N GLU A 141 0.09 -11.79 9.99
CA GLU A 141 1.07 -12.81 9.63
C GLU A 141 0.88 -14.11 10.41
N LEU A 142 0.45 -14.03 11.67
CA LEU A 142 0.08 -15.20 12.47
C LEU A 142 -1.18 -15.89 11.91
N LYS A 143 -2.24 -15.12 11.61
CA LYS A 143 -3.48 -15.65 11.01
C LYS A 143 -3.22 -16.36 9.68
N TYR A 144 -2.32 -15.82 8.87
CA TYR A 144 -2.02 -16.31 7.51
C TYR A 144 -0.64 -16.97 7.37
N ALA A 145 -0.05 -17.46 8.47
CA ALA A 145 1.28 -18.06 8.45
C ALA A 145 1.42 -19.22 7.45
N HIS A 146 0.32 -19.92 7.18
CA HIS A 146 0.26 -21.02 6.20
C HIS A 146 0.45 -20.55 4.75
N LEU A 147 0.10 -19.31 4.42
CA LEU A 147 0.25 -18.71 3.09
C LEU A 147 1.66 -18.16 2.85
N ILE A 148 2.42 -17.84 3.91
CA ILE A 148 3.83 -17.42 3.76
C ILE A 148 4.66 -18.50 3.06
N LYS A 149 4.36 -19.78 3.35
CA LYS A 149 5.06 -20.93 2.77
C LYS A 149 4.52 -21.34 1.40
N ASN A 150 3.22 -21.09 1.16
CA ASN A 150 2.48 -21.52 -0.02
C ASN A 150 1.63 -20.37 -0.57
N PRO A 151 2.26 -19.27 -1.03
CA PRO A 151 1.54 -18.08 -1.49
C PRO A 151 0.57 -18.36 -2.64
N GLU A 152 0.83 -19.38 -3.45
CA GLU A 152 -0.01 -19.81 -4.56
C GLU A 152 -1.41 -20.29 -4.15
N ARG A 153 -1.61 -20.61 -2.86
CA ARG A 153 -2.91 -21.02 -2.32
C ARG A 153 -3.77 -19.85 -1.85
N MET A 154 -3.22 -18.64 -1.83
CA MET A 154 -3.93 -17.45 -1.37
C MET A 154 -5.11 -17.15 -2.30
N THR A 155 -6.32 -17.14 -1.74
CA THR A 155 -7.52 -16.69 -2.45
C THR A 155 -7.50 -15.16 -2.58
N TYR A 156 -8.22 -14.60 -3.57
CA TYR A 156 -8.29 -13.13 -3.68
C TYR A 156 -9.01 -12.49 -2.49
N GLN A 157 -9.89 -13.20 -1.78
CA GLN A 157 -10.55 -12.70 -0.57
C GLN A 157 -9.54 -12.54 0.57
N GLU A 158 -8.73 -13.57 0.83
CA GLU A 158 -7.64 -13.49 1.81
C GLU A 158 -6.63 -12.43 1.42
N ALA A 159 -6.31 -12.35 0.12
CA ALA A 159 -5.42 -11.33 -0.41
C ALA A 159 -5.94 -9.91 -0.12
N ASN A 160 -7.25 -9.69 -0.29
CA ASN A 160 -7.89 -8.42 0.04
C ASN A 160 -7.77 -8.09 1.54
N GLU A 161 -8.04 -9.05 2.42
CA GLU A 161 -7.92 -8.87 3.88
C GLU A 161 -6.49 -8.52 4.30
N ILE A 162 -5.50 -9.24 3.78
CA ILE A 162 -4.08 -8.98 4.08
C ILE A 162 -3.66 -7.60 3.55
N MET A 163 -3.99 -7.30 2.28
CA MET A 163 -3.63 -6.03 1.64
C MET A 163 -4.17 -4.81 2.43
N HIS A 164 -5.38 -4.92 2.99
CA HIS A 164 -6.00 -3.87 3.78
C HIS A 164 -5.20 -3.46 5.02
N VAL A 165 -4.34 -4.32 5.59
CA VAL A 165 -3.47 -3.95 6.72
C VAL A 165 -2.57 -2.77 6.35
N SER A 166 -1.76 -2.91 5.30
CA SER A 166 -0.95 -1.79 4.80
C SER A 166 -1.83 -0.63 4.29
N GLN A 167 -2.85 -0.94 3.49
CA GLN A 167 -3.58 0.05 2.71
C GLN A 167 -4.52 0.92 3.53
N LEU A 168 -5.17 0.40 4.57
CA LEU A 168 -6.19 1.12 5.33
C LEU A 168 -5.72 1.51 6.73
N TRP A 169 -4.78 0.77 7.32
CA TRP A 169 -4.41 0.94 8.72
C TRP A 169 -3.02 1.54 8.89
N ASP A 170 -2.00 0.92 8.31
CA ASP A 170 -0.61 1.27 8.62
C ASP A 170 -0.14 2.47 7.82
N MET A 171 -0.42 2.48 6.52
CA MET A 171 0.10 3.45 5.55
C MET A 171 -0.94 3.93 4.50
N PRO A 172 -2.17 4.30 4.89
CA PRO A 172 -3.19 4.77 3.94
C PRO A 172 -2.79 6.02 3.18
N TRP A 173 -2.24 7.02 3.88
CA TRP A 173 -1.78 8.26 3.24
C TRP A 173 -0.71 7.99 2.17
N LEU A 174 0.26 7.13 2.50
CA LEU A 174 1.32 6.78 1.57
C LEU A 174 0.76 5.99 0.38
N THR A 175 -0.16 5.06 0.62
CA THR A 175 -0.81 4.31 -0.45
C THR A 175 -1.52 5.28 -1.41
N THR A 176 -2.30 6.24 -0.92
CA THR A 176 -2.94 7.28 -1.74
C THR A 176 -1.93 8.10 -2.54
N ILE A 177 -0.84 8.55 -1.90
CA ILE A 177 0.21 9.33 -2.58
C ILE A 177 0.90 8.50 -3.66
N SER A 178 1.31 7.28 -3.36
CA SER A 178 1.99 6.39 -4.30
C SER A 178 1.12 6.10 -5.54
N LEU A 179 -0.19 5.92 -5.37
CA LEU A 179 -1.12 5.73 -6.48
C LEU A 179 -1.36 7.01 -7.28
N SER A 180 -1.24 8.18 -6.65
CA SER A 180 -1.23 9.45 -7.37
C SER A 180 0.01 9.59 -8.27
N PHE A 181 1.15 9.02 -7.86
CA PHE A 181 2.37 8.94 -8.68
C PHE A 181 2.32 7.83 -9.73
N ALA A 182 1.68 6.69 -9.43
CA ALA A 182 1.36 5.65 -10.41
C ALA A 182 0.62 6.23 -11.62
N LEU A 183 -0.29 7.18 -11.37
CA LEU A 183 -1.03 7.85 -12.43
C LEU A 183 -0.09 8.59 -13.39
N PHE A 184 0.87 9.39 -12.90
CA PHE A 184 1.87 10.06 -13.75
C PHE A 184 2.70 9.05 -14.57
N LYS A 185 3.01 7.89 -14.00
CA LYS A 185 3.75 6.84 -14.71
C LYS A 185 2.99 6.26 -15.91
N THR A 186 1.67 6.24 -15.87
CA THR A 186 0.87 5.86 -17.06
C THR A 186 0.97 6.91 -18.16
N TYR A 187 1.07 8.19 -17.80
CA TYR A 187 1.10 9.29 -18.77
C TYR A 187 2.44 9.42 -19.47
N ALA A 188 3.51 8.80 -18.95
CA ALA A 188 4.80 8.71 -19.62
C ALA A 188 4.76 7.85 -20.90
N ILE A 189 3.65 7.14 -21.15
CA ILE A 189 3.45 6.29 -22.32
C ILE A 189 2.53 7.02 -23.33
N PRO A 190 3.01 7.32 -24.56
CA PRO A 190 2.25 8.10 -25.53
C PRO A 190 0.90 7.50 -25.96
N THR A 191 0.76 6.17 -26.00
CA THR A 191 -0.53 5.52 -26.33
C THR A 191 -1.59 5.86 -25.29
N ILE A 192 -1.21 5.87 -24.00
CA ILE A 192 -2.10 6.20 -22.88
C ILE A 192 -2.40 7.70 -22.84
N SER A 193 -1.36 8.55 -22.81
CA SER A 193 -1.54 9.99 -22.66
C SER A 193 -2.39 10.60 -23.77
N LYS A 194 -2.25 10.12 -25.01
CA LYS A 194 -3.06 10.56 -26.15
C LYS A 194 -4.56 10.26 -25.95
N VAL A 195 -4.91 9.11 -25.38
CA VAL A 195 -6.31 8.79 -25.05
C VAL A 195 -6.83 9.75 -23.98
N LEU A 196 -6.01 10.02 -22.95
CA LEU A 196 -6.39 10.91 -21.86
C LEU A 196 -6.60 12.35 -22.31
N CYS A 197 -5.68 12.91 -23.10
CA CYS A 197 -5.82 14.23 -23.71
C CYS A 197 -7.05 14.31 -24.61
N LYS A 198 -7.29 13.28 -25.44
CA LYS A 198 -8.46 13.26 -26.33
C LYS A 198 -9.78 13.17 -25.57
N SER A 199 -9.82 12.41 -24.48
CA SER A 199 -11.02 12.27 -23.65
C SER A 199 -11.43 13.56 -22.94
N ARG A 200 -10.46 14.43 -22.64
CA ARG A 200 -10.60 15.64 -21.80
C ARG A 200 -11.04 15.40 -20.37
N GLU A 201 -11.24 14.15 -19.95
CA GLU A 201 -11.68 13.83 -18.60
C GLU A 201 -10.57 14.09 -17.56
N LEU A 202 -9.29 14.05 -17.95
CA LEU A 202 -8.14 14.34 -17.08
C LEU A 202 -7.32 15.56 -17.53
N SER A 203 -7.42 16.00 -18.78
CA SER A 203 -6.69 17.15 -19.29
C SER A 203 -7.46 18.47 -19.21
N ASP A 204 -8.78 18.44 -18.97
CA ASP A 204 -9.59 19.63 -18.73
C ASP A 204 -9.73 19.88 -17.22
N PRO A 205 -9.28 21.04 -16.70
CA PRO A 205 -9.38 21.36 -15.28
C PRO A 205 -10.79 21.26 -14.69
N ALA A 206 -11.84 21.48 -15.51
CA ALA A 206 -13.23 21.40 -15.08
C ALA A 206 -13.71 19.97 -14.81
N ASN A 207 -13.10 18.96 -15.46
CA ASN A 207 -13.49 17.56 -15.34
C ASN A 207 -12.52 16.75 -14.48
N ALA A 208 -11.24 17.12 -14.50
CA ALA A 208 -10.14 16.30 -14.00
C ALA A 208 -10.25 15.94 -12.52
N ALA A 209 -10.71 16.86 -11.68
CA ALA A 209 -10.86 16.59 -10.25
C ALA A 209 -12.04 15.67 -9.96
N ARG A 210 -13.18 15.82 -10.64
CA ARG A 210 -14.28 14.84 -10.59
C ARG A 210 -13.80 13.47 -11.06
N ARG A 211 -13.09 13.42 -12.19
CA ARG A 211 -12.58 12.17 -12.76
C ARG A 211 -11.64 11.44 -11.79
N ALA A 212 -10.83 12.18 -11.03
CA ALA A 212 -9.98 11.62 -9.98
C ALA A 212 -10.80 11.04 -8.81
N GLU A 213 -11.84 11.75 -8.36
CA GLU A 213 -12.74 11.25 -7.32
C GLU A 213 -13.55 10.03 -7.81
N ASP A 214 -14.06 10.03 -9.05
CA ASP A 214 -14.74 8.88 -9.66
C ASP A 214 -13.85 7.62 -9.66
N THR A 215 -12.57 7.77 -10.00
CA THR A 215 -11.59 6.68 -9.90
C THR A 215 -11.43 6.21 -8.46
N ALA A 216 -11.23 7.13 -7.52
CA ALA A 216 -11.00 6.80 -6.12
C ALA A 216 -12.22 6.07 -5.51
N VAL A 217 -13.43 6.53 -5.83
CA VAL A 217 -14.68 5.89 -5.40
C VAL A 217 -14.82 4.51 -6.03
N THR A 218 -14.69 4.40 -7.36
CA THR A 218 -14.77 3.10 -8.06
C THR A 218 -13.81 2.07 -7.46
N ILE A 219 -12.56 2.48 -7.21
CA ILE A 219 -11.55 1.62 -6.59
C ILE A 219 -11.94 1.23 -5.17
N THR A 220 -12.37 2.20 -4.36
CA THR A 220 -12.81 1.95 -2.98
C THR A 220 -13.95 0.93 -2.96
N GLU A 221 -14.92 1.04 -3.86
CA GLU A 221 -16.07 0.14 -3.91
C GLU A 221 -15.69 -1.32 -4.15
N PHE A 222 -14.80 -1.59 -5.11
CA PHE A 222 -14.37 -2.97 -5.34
C PHE A 222 -13.36 -3.49 -4.32
N LEU A 223 -12.60 -2.61 -3.66
CA LEU A 223 -11.74 -2.98 -2.52
C LEU A 223 -12.54 -3.43 -1.31
N ARG A 224 -13.76 -2.91 -1.12
CA ARG A 224 -14.65 -3.40 -0.07
C ARG A 224 -15.08 -4.87 -0.25
N GLY A 225 -14.90 -5.41 -1.46
CA GLY A 225 -15.13 -6.81 -1.78
C GLY A 225 -15.64 -6.97 -3.21
N LEU A 226 -14.88 -7.71 -4.03
CA LEU A 226 -15.17 -7.93 -5.45
C LEU A 226 -16.50 -8.66 -5.70
N ASP A 227 -16.94 -9.46 -4.75
CA ASP A 227 -18.15 -10.30 -4.86
C ASP A 227 -19.37 -9.66 -4.20
N THR A 228 -19.22 -8.46 -3.63
CA THR A 228 -20.34 -7.66 -3.14
C THR A 228 -21.07 -7.02 -4.33
N GLU A 229 -22.38 -6.76 -4.19
CA GLU A 229 -23.13 -6.05 -5.23
C GLU A 229 -22.47 -4.72 -5.62
N ARG A 230 -22.07 -3.93 -4.61
CA ARG A 230 -21.36 -2.65 -4.80
C ARG A 230 -20.05 -2.82 -5.56
N GLY A 231 -19.20 -3.74 -5.11
CA GLY A 231 -17.88 -3.96 -5.71
C GLY A 231 -17.97 -4.51 -7.12
N ALA A 232 -18.86 -5.46 -7.37
CA ALA A 232 -19.09 -6.02 -8.70
C ALA A 232 -19.68 -4.98 -9.66
N GLN A 233 -20.63 -4.14 -9.20
CA GLN A 233 -21.16 -3.04 -10.01
C GLN A 233 -20.10 -1.99 -10.34
N ALA A 234 -19.25 -1.61 -9.38
CA ALA A 234 -18.16 -0.66 -9.63
C ALA A 234 -17.14 -1.21 -10.65
N LEU A 235 -16.75 -2.48 -10.52
CA LEU A 235 -15.84 -3.14 -11.46
C LEU A 235 -16.48 -3.31 -12.85
N ALA A 236 -17.73 -3.74 -12.93
CA ALA A 236 -18.48 -3.82 -14.18
C ALA A 236 -18.66 -2.43 -14.83
N ARG A 237 -18.86 -1.38 -14.02
CA ARG A 237 -18.93 0.00 -14.50
C ARG A 237 -17.60 0.45 -15.09
N MET A 238 -16.48 0.15 -14.44
CA MET A 238 -15.14 0.41 -14.98
C MET A 238 -14.94 -0.30 -16.32
N ASN A 239 -15.30 -1.59 -16.43
CA ASN A 239 -15.22 -2.35 -17.68
C ASN A 239 -16.07 -1.72 -18.79
N TYR A 240 -17.31 -1.31 -18.48
CA TYR A 240 -18.19 -0.63 -19.43
C TYR A 240 -17.57 0.69 -19.92
N LEU A 241 -17.00 1.50 -19.03
CA LEU A 241 -16.36 2.76 -19.42
C LEU A 241 -15.11 2.53 -20.28
N HIS A 242 -14.31 1.51 -19.97
CA HIS A 242 -13.11 1.17 -20.75
C HIS A 242 -13.45 0.59 -22.13
N SER A 243 -14.50 -0.24 -22.24
CA SER A 243 -14.87 -0.88 -23.51
C SER A 243 -15.21 0.13 -24.62
N ARG A 244 -15.67 1.32 -24.25
CA ARG A 244 -16.01 2.42 -25.17
C ARG A 244 -14.81 2.99 -25.92
N TYR A 245 -13.59 2.74 -25.44
CA TYR A 245 -12.38 3.14 -26.12
C TYR A 245 -11.87 2.06 -27.10
N GLY A 246 -12.47 0.86 -27.10
CA GLY A 246 -12.13 -0.22 -28.03
C GLY A 246 -10.63 -0.51 -28.06
N SER A 247 -10.05 -0.54 -29.26
CA SER A 247 -8.62 -0.78 -29.46
C SER A 247 -7.70 0.40 -29.11
N LEU A 248 -8.23 1.56 -28.70
CA LEU A 248 -7.41 2.70 -28.29
C LEU A 248 -6.72 2.46 -26.95
N ILE A 249 -7.33 1.67 -26.06
CA ILE A 249 -6.72 1.21 -24.82
C ILE A 249 -6.26 -0.23 -25.08
N THR A 250 -4.96 -0.43 -25.20
CA THR A 250 -4.42 -1.76 -25.52
C THR A 250 -4.41 -2.68 -24.30
N ASN A 251 -4.30 -3.99 -24.52
CA ASN A 251 -4.12 -4.95 -23.44
C ASN A 251 -2.89 -4.63 -22.59
N ASP A 252 -1.79 -4.26 -23.24
CA ASP A 252 -0.51 -4.02 -22.55
C ASP A 252 -0.55 -2.70 -21.78
N ASP A 253 -1.24 -1.67 -22.29
CA ASP A 253 -1.50 -0.44 -21.52
C ASP A 253 -2.32 -0.72 -20.24
N MET A 254 -3.31 -1.62 -20.34
CA MET A 254 -4.13 -2.06 -19.21
C MET A 254 -3.30 -2.87 -18.21
N LEU A 255 -2.49 -3.83 -18.68
CA LEU A 255 -1.62 -4.65 -17.84
C LEU A 255 -0.54 -3.81 -17.16
N TYR A 256 0.01 -2.82 -17.86
CA TYR A 256 0.95 -1.85 -17.29
C TYR A 256 0.28 -1.04 -16.19
N THR A 257 -0.88 -0.44 -16.47
CA THR A 257 -1.64 0.33 -15.48
C THR A 257 -1.98 -0.52 -14.25
N LEU A 258 -2.44 -1.75 -14.45
CA LEU A 258 -2.72 -2.72 -13.37
C LEU A 258 -1.49 -2.96 -12.49
N SER A 259 -0.32 -3.17 -13.10
CA SER A 259 0.92 -3.46 -12.39
C SER A 259 1.34 -2.33 -11.43
N LEU A 260 1.03 -1.08 -11.77
CA LEU A 260 1.38 0.07 -10.93
C LEU A 260 0.59 0.11 -9.61
N PHE A 261 -0.64 -0.42 -9.60
CA PHE A 261 -1.41 -0.57 -8.36
C PHE A 261 -0.79 -1.58 -7.37
N ILE A 262 0.05 -2.47 -7.87
CA ILE A 262 0.79 -3.46 -7.08
C ILE A 262 2.11 -2.84 -6.62
N PHE A 263 2.95 -2.39 -7.55
CA PHE A 263 4.35 -2.08 -7.27
C PHE A 263 4.61 -0.68 -6.74
N GLU A 264 3.82 0.33 -7.10
CA GLU A 264 4.09 1.69 -6.63
C GLU A 264 3.86 1.84 -5.12
N PRO A 265 2.78 1.29 -4.51
CA PRO A 265 2.65 1.28 -3.05
C PRO A 265 3.78 0.53 -2.35
N ILE A 266 4.23 -0.61 -2.91
CA ILE A 266 5.34 -1.39 -2.36
C ILE A 266 6.64 -0.58 -2.37
N ALA A 267 6.97 0.02 -3.52
CA ALA A 267 8.19 0.82 -3.68
C ALA A 267 8.21 2.08 -2.81
N PHE A 268 7.07 2.75 -2.65
CA PHE A 268 6.95 3.90 -1.76
C PHE A 268 7.06 3.50 -0.29
N ALA A 269 6.49 2.36 0.11
CA ALA A 269 6.55 1.89 1.50
C ALA A 269 7.98 1.57 1.90
N GLU A 270 8.71 0.86 1.05
CA GLU A 270 10.13 0.56 1.23
C GLU A 270 10.99 1.81 1.41
N LYS A 271 10.71 2.86 0.61
CA LYS A 271 11.54 4.08 0.59
C LYS A 271 11.18 5.12 1.64
N TYR A 272 9.89 5.29 1.95
CA TYR A 272 9.39 6.52 2.56
C TYR A 272 8.51 6.34 3.80
N ASP A 273 8.05 5.13 4.12
CA ASP A 273 7.20 4.93 5.29
C ASP A 273 7.93 4.27 6.47
N TRP A 274 7.22 4.15 7.59
CA TRP A 274 7.77 3.70 8.86
C TRP A 274 8.19 2.22 8.90
N ARG A 275 7.75 1.43 7.90
CA ARG A 275 8.16 0.05 7.65
C ARG A 275 7.96 -0.31 6.18
N PRO A 276 8.74 -1.27 5.64
CA PRO A 276 8.40 -1.91 4.39
C PRO A 276 7.14 -2.77 4.51
N MET A 277 6.50 -3.07 3.37
CA MET A 277 5.45 -4.08 3.31
C MET A 277 6.06 -5.48 3.44
N THR A 278 5.43 -6.35 4.22
CA THR A 278 5.94 -7.73 4.40
C THR A 278 5.78 -8.53 3.11
N PRO A 279 6.54 -9.64 2.91
CA PRO A 279 6.40 -10.48 1.72
C PRO A 279 4.95 -10.94 1.50
N LEU A 280 4.22 -11.22 2.59
CA LEU A 280 2.82 -11.61 2.54
C LEU A 280 1.93 -10.47 2.02
N GLU A 281 2.15 -9.23 2.47
CA GLU A 281 1.42 -8.05 1.97
C GLU A 281 1.75 -7.72 0.51
N GLN A 282 2.99 -7.96 0.08
CA GLN A 282 3.39 -7.73 -1.32
C GLN A 282 2.73 -8.75 -2.25
N GLU A 283 2.69 -10.02 -1.84
CA GLU A 283 2.06 -11.08 -2.61
C GLU A 283 0.55 -10.95 -2.64
N SER A 284 -0.07 -10.55 -1.52
CA SER A 284 -1.52 -10.32 -1.47
C SER A 284 -1.97 -9.20 -2.42
N ARG A 285 -1.18 -8.12 -2.55
CA ARG A 285 -1.44 -7.11 -3.59
C ARG A 285 -1.44 -7.72 -4.98
N TYR A 286 -0.45 -8.54 -5.30
CA TYR A 286 -0.37 -9.18 -6.61
C TYR A 286 -1.58 -10.10 -6.87
N VAL A 287 -1.92 -10.99 -5.94
CA VAL A 287 -3.05 -11.91 -6.08
C VAL A 287 -4.37 -11.15 -6.27
N PHE A 288 -4.62 -10.13 -5.44
CA PHE A 288 -5.85 -9.35 -5.51
C PHE A 288 -5.98 -8.54 -6.81
N TRP A 289 -4.92 -7.84 -7.22
CA TRP A 289 -4.97 -7.05 -8.46
C TRP A 289 -4.94 -7.93 -9.72
N ARG A 290 -4.30 -9.11 -9.67
CA ARG A 290 -4.40 -10.09 -10.75
C ARG A 290 -5.85 -10.57 -10.94
N GLU A 291 -6.59 -10.78 -9.86
CA GLU A 291 -8.02 -11.10 -9.90
C GLU A 291 -8.83 -9.98 -10.57
N ILE A 292 -8.59 -8.72 -10.19
CA ILE A 292 -9.20 -7.56 -10.87
C ILE A 292 -8.87 -7.58 -12.36
N GLY A 293 -7.61 -7.74 -12.73
CA GLY A 293 -7.18 -7.76 -14.13
C GLY A 293 -7.89 -8.85 -14.95
N ALA A 294 -8.04 -10.05 -14.37
CA ALA A 294 -8.78 -11.14 -15.01
C ALA A 294 -10.27 -10.80 -15.22
N ARG A 295 -10.93 -10.21 -14.21
CA ARG A 295 -12.33 -9.74 -14.31
C ARG A 295 -12.49 -8.54 -15.25
N MET A 296 -11.42 -7.77 -15.48
CA MET A 296 -11.36 -6.74 -16.52
C MET A 296 -11.11 -7.30 -17.93
N GLY A 297 -10.83 -8.60 -18.05
CA GLY A 297 -10.54 -9.27 -19.31
C GLY A 297 -9.10 -9.07 -19.82
N ILE A 298 -8.19 -8.57 -18.98
CA ILE A 298 -6.76 -8.44 -19.32
C ILE A 298 -6.17 -9.83 -19.54
N LYS A 299 -5.41 -9.98 -20.62
CA LYS A 299 -4.80 -11.22 -21.07
C LYS A 299 -3.32 -11.25 -20.75
N ASN A 300 -2.77 -12.46 -20.67
CA ASN A 300 -1.34 -12.72 -20.49
C ASN A 300 -0.75 -12.09 -19.22
N ILE A 301 -1.52 -12.01 -18.13
CA ILE A 301 -1.01 -11.55 -16.83
C ILE A 301 0.05 -12.57 -16.37
N PRO A 302 1.32 -12.17 -16.19
CA PRO A 302 2.38 -13.08 -15.77
C PRO A 302 2.01 -13.83 -14.49
N PRO A 303 2.40 -15.11 -14.34
CA PRO A 303 1.88 -16.00 -13.31
C PRO A 303 2.45 -15.72 -11.90
N THR A 304 3.54 -14.98 -11.79
CA THR A 304 4.13 -14.58 -10.51
C THR A 304 4.33 -13.06 -10.43
N ARG A 305 4.35 -12.54 -9.20
CA ARG A 305 4.64 -11.14 -8.91
C ARG A 305 5.99 -10.71 -9.49
N GLU A 306 7.03 -11.54 -9.39
CA GLU A 306 8.37 -11.24 -9.93
C GLU A 306 8.35 -11.18 -11.47
N ALA A 307 7.63 -12.10 -12.13
CA ALA A 307 7.51 -12.08 -13.58
C ALA A 307 6.75 -10.84 -14.06
N LEU A 308 5.68 -10.44 -13.36
CA LEU A 308 4.95 -9.22 -13.66
C LEU A 308 5.82 -7.97 -13.42
N TYR A 309 6.67 -7.96 -12.39
CA TYR A 309 7.62 -6.87 -12.16
C TYR A 309 8.60 -6.72 -13.32
N LEU A 310 9.23 -7.82 -13.76
CA LEU A 310 10.16 -7.80 -14.89
C LEU A 310 9.47 -7.36 -16.19
N TRP A 311 8.26 -7.86 -16.44
CA TRP A 311 7.45 -7.44 -17.59
C TRP A 311 7.14 -5.93 -17.53
N LYS A 312 6.74 -5.41 -16.37
CA LYS A 312 6.45 -3.99 -16.13
C LYS A 312 7.67 -3.11 -16.42
N GLU A 313 8.85 -3.50 -15.94
CA GLU A 313 10.09 -2.75 -16.16
C GLU A 313 10.50 -2.76 -17.64
N GLY A 314 10.36 -3.91 -18.32
CA GLY A 314 10.58 -4.01 -19.76
C GLY A 314 9.63 -3.11 -20.56
N TYR A 315 8.33 -3.18 -20.25
CA TYR A 315 7.32 -2.35 -20.92
C TYR A 315 7.58 -0.85 -20.72
N ALA A 316 7.89 -0.42 -19.49
CA ALA A 316 8.24 0.98 -19.21
C ALA A 316 9.46 1.43 -20.02
N LYS A 317 10.54 0.64 -20.00
CA LYS A 317 11.78 0.96 -20.72
C LYS A 317 11.57 1.14 -22.23
N GLU A 318 10.69 0.34 -22.83
CA GLU A 318 10.42 0.39 -24.27
C GLU A 318 9.44 1.50 -24.68
N ASN A 319 8.51 1.87 -23.79
CA ASN A 319 7.38 2.72 -24.12
C ASN A 319 7.44 4.12 -23.51
N TYR A 320 8.29 4.35 -22.50
CA TYR A 320 8.52 5.68 -21.95
C TYR A 320 9.23 6.54 -22.99
N LYS A 321 8.48 7.50 -23.54
CA LYS A 321 8.93 8.37 -24.63
C LYS A 321 8.33 9.74 -24.44
N TYR A 322 9.13 10.76 -24.71
CA TYR A 322 8.62 12.12 -24.75
C TYR A 322 7.47 12.26 -25.75
N SER A 323 6.39 12.88 -25.30
CA SER A 323 5.29 13.33 -26.15
C SER A 323 4.70 14.63 -25.59
N PRO A 324 4.28 15.57 -26.45
CA PRO A 324 3.53 16.76 -26.03
C PRO A 324 2.25 16.41 -25.24
N ASP A 325 1.60 15.30 -25.58
CA ASP A 325 0.40 14.82 -24.88
C ASP A 325 0.72 14.44 -23.43
N ASN A 326 1.88 13.79 -23.18
CA ASN A 326 2.34 13.48 -21.83
C ASN A 326 2.45 14.76 -21.00
N ARG A 327 3.14 15.77 -21.55
CA ARG A 327 3.34 17.06 -20.90
C ARG A 327 2.01 17.74 -20.59
N ALA A 328 1.10 17.77 -21.56
CA ALA A 328 -0.21 18.42 -21.41
C ALA A 328 -1.05 17.77 -20.31
N VAL A 329 -1.18 16.44 -20.29
CA VAL A 329 -1.96 15.75 -19.24
C VAL A 329 -1.27 15.84 -17.87
N GLY A 330 0.06 15.80 -17.83
CA GLY A 330 0.82 15.96 -16.60
C GLY A 330 0.66 17.35 -15.99
N ASP A 331 0.74 18.41 -16.79
CA ASP A 331 0.53 19.78 -16.33
C ASP A 331 -0.91 19.98 -15.82
N ALA A 332 -1.92 19.49 -16.54
CA ALA A 332 -3.32 19.53 -16.10
C ALA A 332 -3.54 18.76 -14.78
N THR A 333 -2.84 17.64 -14.59
CA THR A 333 -2.91 16.85 -13.35
C THR A 333 -2.26 17.59 -12.18
N PHE A 334 -1.13 18.27 -12.40
CA PHE A 334 -0.56 19.16 -11.38
C PHE A 334 -1.52 20.27 -10.99
N ASP A 335 -2.23 20.88 -11.94
CA ASP A 335 -3.21 21.93 -11.64
C ASP A 335 -4.37 21.45 -10.76
N VAL A 336 -4.75 20.17 -10.86
CA VAL A 336 -5.72 19.53 -9.97
C VAL A 336 -5.13 19.28 -8.59
N PHE A 337 -4.01 18.56 -8.51
CA PHE A 337 -3.42 18.15 -7.23
C PHE A 337 -2.92 19.34 -6.41
N LEU A 338 -2.49 20.41 -7.06
CA LEU A 338 -1.98 21.63 -6.42
C LEU A 338 -3.04 22.71 -6.27
N ARG A 339 -4.30 22.45 -6.66
CA ARG A 339 -5.38 23.44 -6.66
C ARG A 339 -5.56 24.09 -5.29
N ALA A 340 -5.58 23.27 -4.25
CA ALA A 340 -5.83 23.71 -2.88
C ALA A 340 -4.57 24.14 -2.12
N ILE A 341 -3.40 24.11 -2.77
CA ILE A 341 -2.17 24.71 -2.23
C ILE A 341 -2.23 26.23 -2.43
N PRO A 342 -1.99 27.06 -1.40
CA PRO A 342 -1.98 28.51 -1.55
C PRO A 342 -0.96 28.97 -2.60
N GLY A 343 -1.32 29.99 -3.38
CA GLY A 343 -0.56 30.48 -4.53
C GLY A 343 0.97 30.55 -4.34
N PRO A 344 1.49 31.16 -3.26
CA PRO A 344 2.93 31.28 -3.02
C PRO A 344 3.69 29.94 -2.95
N PHE A 345 3.01 28.86 -2.56
CA PHE A 345 3.63 27.54 -2.39
C PHE A 345 3.44 26.62 -3.60
N LYS A 346 2.63 27.00 -4.60
CA LYS A 346 2.32 26.13 -5.76
C LYS A 346 3.57 25.75 -6.56
N SER A 347 4.48 26.71 -6.79
CA SER A 347 5.72 26.45 -7.53
C SER A 347 6.61 25.44 -6.80
N PHE A 348 6.78 25.63 -5.48
CA PHE A 348 7.52 24.67 -4.65
C PHE A 348 6.85 23.29 -4.67
N ALA A 349 5.53 23.22 -4.51
CA ALA A 349 4.80 21.96 -4.51
C ALA A 349 4.90 21.22 -5.87
N ARG A 350 4.89 21.96 -6.98
CA ARG A 350 5.12 21.39 -8.32
C ARG A 350 6.53 20.82 -8.45
N GLN A 351 7.55 21.55 -8.00
CA GLN A 351 8.94 21.08 -8.00
C GLN A 351 9.13 19.89 -7.04
N ALA A 352 8.48 19.89 -5.88
CA ALA A 352 8.51 18.77 -4.95
C ALA A 352 7.90 17.51 -5.56
N SER A 353 6.79 17.64 -6.30
CA SER A 353 6.20 16.51 -7.02
C SER A 353 7.11 16.01 -8.15
N ILE A 354 7.72 16.90 -8.93
CA ILE A 354 8.68 16.50 -9.98
C ILE A 354 9.90 15.79 -9.38
N ALA A 355 10.39 16.24 -8.22
CA ALA A 355 11.50 15.61 -7.51
C ALA A 355 11.22 14.16 -7.05
N LEU A 356 9.95 13.76 -6.95
CA LEU A 356 9.54 12.40 -6.58
C LEU A 356 9.28 11.50 -7.79
N LEU A 357 9.25 12.04 -9.00
CA LEU A 357 9.23 11.23 -10.22
C LEU A 357 10.62 10.63 -10.46
N ASP A 358 10.68 9.37 -10.90
CA ASP A 358 11.93 8.82 -11.43
C ASP A 358 12.34 9.52 -12.72
N ASP A 359 13.63 9.44 -13.04
CA ASP A 359 14.21 10.19 -14.16
C ASP A 359 13.58 9.83 -15.51
N GLN A 360 13.29 8.54 -15.76
CA GLN A 360 12.68 8.11 -17.02
C GLN A 360 11.28 8.69 -17.18
N THR A 361 10.47 8.64 -16.11
CA THR A 361 9.13 9.25 -16.10
C THR A 361 9.23 10.75 -16.33
N ARG A 362 10.09 11.46 -15.58
CA ARG A 362 10.31 12.91 -15.71
C ARG A 362 10.70 13.31 -17.14
N GLU A 363 11.63 12.58 -17.75
CA GLU A 363 12.12 12.82 -19.11
C GLU A 363 11.05 12.55 -20.16
N ALA A 364 10.20 11.53 -19.97
CA ALA A 364 9.06 11.28 -20.84
C ALA A 364 8.00 12.41 -20.81
N PHE A 365 7.97 13.25 -19.78
CA PHE A 365 7.18 14.49 -19.78
C PHE A 365 7.95 15.70 -20.35
N GLY A 366 9.27 15.61 -20.50
CA GLY A 366 10.12 16.76 -20.79
C GLY A 366 10.15 17.77 -19.65
N TYR A 367 10.00 17.31 -18.40
CA TYR A 367 10.19 18.17 -17.23
C TYR A 367 11.68 18.35 -16.94
N GLU A 368 12.07 19.58 -16.64
CA GLU A 368 13.39 19.85 -16.10
C GLU A 368 13.53 19.22 -14.71
N ARG A 369 14.75 18.81 -14.38
CA ARG A 369 15.05 18.30 -13.05
C ARG A 369 14.89 19.42 -12.04
N SER A 370 14.20 19.13 -10.94
CA SER A 370 14.05 20.09 -9.85
C SER A 370 15.40 20.48 -9.25
N PRO A 371 15.53 21.69 -8.66
CA PRO A 371 16.75 22.10 -7.98
C PRO A 371 17.28 21.02 -7.02
N GLU A 372 18.59 20.80 -7.02
CA GLU A 372 19.24 19.71 -6.26
C GLU A 372 18.86 19.67 -4.78
N TRP A 373 18.64 20.84 -4.17
CA TRP A 373 18.22 20.91 -2.79
C TRP A 373 16.80 20.36 -2.59
N ILE A 374 15.85 20.59 -3.51
CA ILE A 374 14.49 20.02 -3.47
C ILE A 374 14.57 18.50 -3.68
N TYR A 375 15.36 18.08 -4.68
CA TYR A 375 15.55 16.68 -5.03
C TYR A 375 16.08 15.83 -3.85
N LYS A 376 16.86 16.44 -2.94
CA LYS A 376 17.33 15.78 -1.71
C LYS A 376 16.39 15.99 -0.53
N PHE A 377 15.88 17.20 -0.36
CA PHE A 377 15.06 17.59 0.79
C PHE A 377 13.72 16.87 0.84
N VAL A 378 13.01 16.77 -0.28
CA VAL A 378 11.66 16.19 -0.31
C VAL A 378 11.66 14.70 0.06
N PRO A 379 12.51 13.84 -0.52
CA PRO A 379 12.68 12.47 -0.06
C PRO A 379 13.08 12.38 1.43
N ALA A 380 14.01 13.21 1.89
CA ALA A 380 14.43 13.22 3.29
C ALA A 380 13.28 13.59 4.24
N LEU A 381 12.43 14.53 3.85
CA LEU A 381 11.24 14.92 4.62
C LEU A 381 10.24 13.77 4.71
N LEU A 382 10.03 13.02 3.63
CA LEU A 382 9.15 11.84 3.64
C LEU A 382 9.70 10.74 4.56
N ILE A 383 11.00 10.45 4.49
CA ILE A 383 11.69 9.50 5.38
C ILE A 383 11.56 9.95 6.84
N ALA A 384 11.80 11.23 7.12
CA ALA A 384 11.65 11.79 8.46
C ALA A 384 10.20 11.67 8.96
N ARG A 385 9.20 11.90 8.09
CA ARG A 385 7.78 11.69 8.40
C ARG A 385 7.49 10.22 8.70
N GLY A 386 8.02 9.27 7.92
CA GLY A 386 7.93 7.84 8.20
C GLY A 386 8.52 7.50 9.57
N TRP A 387 9.70 8.02 9.89
CA TRP A 387 10.33 7.84 11.19
C TRP A 387 9.47 8.40 12.34
N VAL A 388 8.96 9.63 12.23
CA VAL A 388 8.07 10.22 13.24
C VAL A 388 6.81 9.36 13.45
N VAL A 389 6.19 8.90 12.37
CA VAL A 389 5.02 8.04 12.42
C VAL A 389 5.34 6.72 13.12
N GLY A 390 6.50 6.12 12.85
CA GLY A 390 6.91 4.83 13.40
C GLY A 390 7.24 4.83 14.90
N TYR A 391 7.75 5.94 15.42
CA TYR A 391 8.28 6.02 16.79
C TYR A 391 7.44 6.88 17.74
N PHE A 392 6.64 7.84 17.24
CA PHE A 392 5.95 8.81 18.10
C PHE A 392 4.43 8.80 17.98
N LEU A 393 3.88 8.33 16.86
CA LEU A 393 2.43 8.32 16.63
C LEU A 393 1.82 6.94 16.91
N LEU A 394 0.74 6.92 17.69
CA LEU A 394 -0.03 5.71 17.94
C LEU A 394 -0.63 5.14 16.64
N PRO A 395 -0.87 3.82 16.57
CA PRO A 395 -1.54 3.22 15.42
C PRO A 395 -2.96 3.75 15.27
N ARG A 396 -3.48 3.70 14.04
CA ARG A 396 -4.84 4.15 13.74
C ARG A 396 -5.87 3.24 14.41
N LEU A 397 -6.87 3.88 15.01
CA LEU A 397 -8.05 3.23 15.59
C LEU A 397 -9.25 3.20 14.62
N LYS A 398 -9.23 4.04 13.59
CA LYS A 398 -10.26 4.14 12.55
C LYS A 398 -9.61 4.19 11.18
N THR A 399 -10.37 3.73 10.18
CA THR A 399 -10.03 3.86 8.78
C THR A 399 -10.07 5.33 8.32
N PRO A 400 -9.46 5.67 7.17
CA PRO A 400 -9.56 7.01 6.63
C PRO A 400 -11.01 7.37 6.28
N LYS A 401 -11.49 8.53 6.73
CA LYS A 401 -12.88 8.97 6.47
C LYS A 401 -13.27 9.02 4.99
N HIS A 402 -12.31 9.27 4.08
CA HIS A 402 -12.58 9.38 2.64
C HIS A 402 -12.93 8.05 1.95
N ILE A 403 -12.76 6.92 2.64
CA ILE A 403 -13.22 5.60 2.18
C ILE A 403 -14.48 5.12 2.93
N GLU A 404 -14.89 5.84 3.98
CA GLU A 404 -16.11 5.53 4.72
C GLU A 404 -17.33 6.10 4.00
N THR A 405 -18.42 5.33 4.01
CA THR A 405 -19.65 5.68 3.31
C THR A 405 -20.88 5.42 4.16
N GLU A 406 -21.91 6.26 4.02
CA GLU A 406 -23.25 6.07 4.56
C GLU A 406 -24.24 5.68 3.45
N GLU A 407 -25.24 4.88 3.80
CA GLU A 407 -26.34 4.51 2.90
C GLU A 407 -27.41 5.61 2.90
N ILE A 408 -27.79 6.06 1.71
CA ILE A 408 -29.03 6.82 1.53
C ILE A 408 -30.15 5.83 1.24
N LYS A 409 -31.23 5.92 2.01
CA LYS A 409 -32.43 5.09 1.84
C LYS A 409 -33.61 5.93 1.41
N ASN A 410 -34.48 5.36 0.57
CA ASN A 410 -35.78 5.96 0.26
C ASN A 410 -36.77 5.77 1.41
N ASP A 411 -37.98 6.32 1.27
CA ASP A 411 -39.06 6.21 2.27
C ASP A 411 -39.46 4.76 2.59
N LYS A 412 -39.14 3.80 1.71
CA LYS A 412 -39.38 2.37 1.90
C LYS A 412 -38.22 1.64 2.58
N GLY A 413 -37.13 2.33 2.90
CA GLY A 413 -35.93 1.76 3.51
C GLY A 413 -34.97 1.08 2.53
N GLU A 414 -35.20 1.20 1.22
CA GLU A 414 -34.33 0.63 0.19
C GLU A 414 -33.14 1.56 -0.07
N VAL A 415 -31.94 0.99 -0.17
CA VAL A 415 -30.72 1.76 -0.45
C VAL A 415 -30.75 2.26 -1.89
N THR A 416 -30.70 3.58 -2.08
CA THR A 416 -30.73 4.22 -3.40
C THR A 416 -29.39 4.80 -3.83
N ALA A 417 -28.55 5.19 -2.88
CA ALA A 417 -27.23 5.76 -3.14
C ALA A 417 -26.32 5.64 -1.91
N PHE A 418 -25.05 5.98 -2.10
CA PHE A 418 -24.06 6.08 -1.04
C PHE A 418 -23.47 7.49 -0.99
N GLN A 419 -23.27 8.00 0.22
CA GLN A 419 -22.52 9.24 0.47
C GLN A 419 -21.20 8.92 1.14
N ARG A 420 -20.17 9.70 0.84
CA ARG A 420 -18.86 9.60 1.49
C ARG A 420 -18.78 10.47 2.73
N LEU A 421 -17.97 10.04 3.68
CA LEU A 421 -17.70 10.77 4.93
C LEU A 421 -16.41 11.60 4.89
N GLY A 422 -15.78 11.68 3.72
CA GLY A 422 -14.62 12.51 3.43
C GLY A 422 -14.22 12.41 1.96
N PHE A 423 -13.24 13.20 1.56
CA PHE A 423 -12.77 13.29 0.18
C PHE A 423 -11.25 13.47 0.09
N LEU A 424 -10.71 13.25 -1.11
CA LEU A 424 -9.28 13.41 -1.37
C LEU A 424 -8.97 14.84 -1.82
N PHE A 425 -9.50 15.21 -2.99
CA PHE A 425 -9.26 16.48 -3.69
C PHE A 425 -10.46 17.41 -3.56
N GLU A 426 -11.64 16.94 -3.94
CA GLU A 426 -12.88 17.72 -4.00
C GLU A 426 -14.05 16.91 -3.43
N PRO A 427 -15.05 17.56 -2.81
CA PRO A 427 -16.06 16.88 -2.00
C PRO A 427 -17.17 16.23 -2.84
N TRP A 428 -16.82 15.61 -3.98
CA TRP A 428 -17.74 14.84 -4.81
C TRP A 428 -18.33 13.68 -4.01
N TYR A 429 -19.67 13.62 -4.02
CA TYR A 429 -20.47 12.61 -3.34
C TYR A 429 -20.36 12.62 -1.81
N VAL A 430 -19.93 13.73 -1.23
CA VAL A 430 -19.74 13.88 0.23
C VAL A 430 -21.00 14.47 0.85
N SER A 431 -21.37 13.95 2.03
CA SER A 431 -22.48 14.51 2.81
C SER A 431 -22.23 15.99 3.16
N PRO A 432 -23.24 16.88 3.01
CA PRO A 432 -23.13 18.30 3.41
C PRO A 432 -22.76 18.53 4.87
N ASN A 433 -22.94 17.53 5.72
CA ASN A 433 -22.62 17.59 7.16
C ASN A 433 -21.12 17.38 7.44
N VAL A 434 -20.34 16.99 6.43
CA VAL A 434 -18.90 16.80 6.56
C VAL A 434 -18.21 18.15 6.49
N GLY A 435 -17.23 18.35 7.38
CA GLY A 435 -16.43 19.57 7.40
C GLY A 435 -15.60 19.78 6.11
N PRO A 436 -15.10 21.00 5.90
CA PRO A 436 -14.49 21.39 4.62
C PRO A 436 -13.10 20.82 4.35
N LEU A 437 -12.54 19.99 5.24
CA LEU A 437 -11.15 19.56 5.16
C LEU A 437 -11.04 18.17 4.50
N GLY A 438 -10.48 18.15 3.29
CA GLY A 438 -10.06 16.94 2.57
C GLY A 438 -8.58 16.60 2.80
N VAL A 439 -8.10 15.53 2.16
CA VAL A 439 -6.69 15.11 2.27
C VAL A 439 -5.74 16.11 1.63
N PHE A 440 -6.14 16.74 0.52
CA PHE A 440 -5.31 17.68 -0.23
C PHE A 440 -5.74 19.16 -0.12
N GLY A 441 -6.77 19.48 0.67
CA GLY A 441 -7.09 20.88 0.96
C GLY A 441 -8.51 21.15 1.44
N TYR A 442 -8.97 22.38 1.21
CA TYR A 442 -10.15 22.95 1.84
C TYR A 442 -11.26 23.26 0.83
N HIS A 443 -12.37 22.52 0.89
CA HIS A 443 -13.55 22.68 0.05
C HIS A 443 -14.81 22.34 0.85
N PHE A 444 -15.88 23.13 0.72
CA PHE A 444 -17.15 22.84 1.38
C PHE A 444 -17.99 21.84 0.56
N PRO A 445 -18.42 20.71 1.15
CA PRO A 445 -19.38 19.81 0.51
C PRO A 445 -20.72 20.49 0.24
N GLY A 446 -21.44 20.00 -0.77
CA GLY A 446 -22.70 20.60 -1.24
C GLY A 446 -22.72 20.72 -2.76
N VAL A 447 -23.66 21.48 -3.31
CA VAL A 447 -23.71 21.79 -4.76
C VAL A 447 -22.44 22.58 -5.14
N PRO A 448 -21.73 22.24 -6.23
CA PRO A 448 -22.10 21.33 -7.33
C PRO A 448 -21.65 19.87 -7.17
N TRP A 449 -21.13 19.47 -6.01
CA TRP A 449 -20.40 18.23 -5.76
C TRP A 449 -21.27 16.97 -5.54
N HIS A 450 -22.46 16.89 -6.13
CA HIS A 450 -23.42 15.79 -5.95
C HIS A 450 -23.66 15.37 -4.48
N PRO A 451 -24.21 16.26 -3.64
CA PRO A 451 -24.52 15.91 -2.25
C PRO A 451 -25.54 14.76 -2.14
N GLU A 452 -26.29 14.44 -3.19
CA GLU A 452 -27.18 13.28 -3.25
C GLU A 452 -26.44 11.92 -3.30
N GLY A 453 -25.11 11.91 -3.34
CA GLY A 453 -24.31 10.70 -3.35
C GLY A 453 -24.17 10.06 -4.73
N TYR A 454 -23.78 8.78 -4.75
CA TYR A 454 -23.54 8.02 -5.97
C TYR A 454 -24.12 6.60 -5.92
N GLU A 455 -24.39 6.04 -7.09
CA GLU A 455 -24.65 4.62 -7.29
C GLU A 455 -23.45 4.01 -8.03
N PRO A 456 -22.88 2.87 -7.58
CA PRO A 456 -21.71 2.26 -8.24
C PRO A 456 -21.89 2.02 -9.74
N SER A 457 -23.11 1.65 -10.16
CA SER A 457 -23.46 1.41 -11.57
C SER A 457 -23.48 2.68 -12.44
N ARG A 458 -23.47 3.87 -11.84
CA ARG A 458 -23.60 5.17 -12.51
C ARG A 458 -22.36 6.05 -12.43
N LEU A 459 -21.30 5.61 -11.74
CA LEU A 459 -20.04 6.35 -11.57
C LEU A 459 -19.42 6.75 -12.93
N GLY A 460 -18.65 7.85 -12.92
CA GLY A 460 -17.93 8.35 -14.10
C GLY A 460 -18.49 9.67 -14.66
N PRO A 461 -18.10 10.00 -15.92
CA PRO A 461 -18.44 11.29 -16.53
C PRO A 461 -19.95 11.54 -16.59
N GLU A 462 -20.40 12.77 -16.31
CA GLU A 462 -21.83 13.10 -16.20
C GLU A 462 -22.61 12.71 -17.46
N ARG A 463 -22.05 12.98 -18.65
CA ARG A 463 -22.63 12.61 -19.93
C ARG A 463 -22.89 11.10 -20.12
N LEU A 464 -22.24 10.25 -19.31
CA LEU A 464 -22.36 8.80 -19.35
C LEU A 464 -23.13 8.22 -18.15
N ARG A 465 -23.54 9.04 -17.18
CA ARG A 465 -24.16 8.61 -15.91
C ARG A 465 -25.34 7.65 -16.12
N GLU A 466 -26.20 7.96 -17.08
CA GLU A 466 -27.41 7.19 -17.40
C GLU A 466 -27.19 6.07 -18.45
N THR A 467 -25.98 5.95 -19.01
CA THR A 467 -25.71 5.01 -20.11
C THR A 467 -25.20 3.67 -19.58
N GLY A 468 -25.71 2.55 -20.11
CA GLY A 468 -25.20 1.20 -19.81
C GLY A 468 -25.50 0.68 -18.42
N VAL A 469 -26.38 1.32 -17.64
CA VAL A 469 -26.67 0.95 -16.23
C VAL A 469 -27.16 -0.50 -16.10
N GLU A 470 -28.14 -0.91 -16.92
CA GLU A 470 -28.68 -2.28 -16.89
C GLU A 470 -27.65 -3.33 -17.34
N GLU A 471 -26.83 -3.00 -18.34
CA GLU A 471 -25.72 -3.85 -18.78
C GLU A 471 -24.70 -4.05 -17.66
N VAL A 472 -24.34 -2.97 -16.96
CA VAL A 472 -23.43 -2.99 -15.81
C VAL A 472 -23.99 -3.86 -14.69
N LYS A 473 -25.27 -3.72 -14.34
CA LYS A 473 -25.93 -4.54 -13.31
C LYS A 473 -25.97 -6.02 -13.68
N LYS A 474 -26.30 -6.32 -14.94
CA LYS A 474 -26.26 -7.69 -15.47
C LYS A 474 -24.86 -8.29 -15.38
N ASN A 475 -23.84 -7.57 -15.87
CA ASN A 475 -22.45 -8.01 -15.85
C ASN A 475 -21.94 -8.22 -14.42
N ALA A 476 -22.34 -7.35 -13.48
CA ALA A 476 -22.01 -7.50 -12.06
C ALA A 476 -22.62 -8.79 -11.47
N ALA A 477 -23.89 -9.07 -11.77
CA ALA A 477 -24.55 -10.31 -11.33
C ALA A 477 -23.85 -11.56 -11.90
N GLU A 478 -23.44 -11.52 -13.18
CA GLU A 478 -22.68 -12.60 -13.80
C GLU A 478 -21.29 -12.79 -13.17
N MET A 479 -20.59 -11.70 -12.83
CA MET A 479 -19.30 -11.78 -12.11
C MET A 479 -19.47 -12.45 -10.75
N ILE A 480 -20.49 -12.07 -9.98
CA ILE A 480 -20.80 -12.67 -8.66
C ILE A 480 -21.14 -14.15 -8.82
N ALA A 481 -21.97 -14.50 -9.80
CA ALA A 481 -22.36 -15.89 -10.04
C ALA A 481 -21.14 -16.77 -10.37
N LYS A 482 -20.21 -16.28 -11.19
CA LYS A 482 -18.96 -16.99 -11.51
C LYS A 482 -18.04 -17.13 -10.30
N ALA A 483 -17.93 -16.11 -9.46
CA ALA A 483 -17.11 -16.15 -8.24
C ALA A 483 -17.56 -17.25 -7.26
N LYS A 484 -18.86 -17.59 -7.21
CA LYS A 484 -19.37 -18.70 -6.40
C LYS A 484 -18.86 -20.08 -6.85
N VAL A 485 -18.45 -20.21 -8.11
CA VAL A 485 -17.98 -21.48 -8.68
C VAL A 485 -16.48 -21.69 -8.43
N CYS A 486 -15.67 -20.62 -8.45
CA CYS A 486 -14.23 -20.73 -8.29
C CYS A 486 -13.63 -19.45 -7.65
N PRO A 487 -12.96 -19.56 -6.49
CA PRO A 487 -12.31 -18.42 -5.82
C PRO A 487 -10.98 -18.00 -6.49
N PHE A 488 -10.71 -18.46 -7.72
CA PHE A 488 -9.48 -18.20 -8.48
C PHE A 488 -9.78 -17.81 -9.93
N PHE A 489 -10.57 -16.76 -10.16
CA PHE A 489 -10.98 -16.34 -11.50
C PHE A 489 -9.78 -16.07 -12.43
N ALA A 490 -8.68 -15.54 -11.88
CA ALA A 490 -7.46 -15.28 -12.65
C ALA A 490 -6.63 -16.50 -13.04
N ALA A 491 -6.89 -17.67 -12.46
CA ALA A 491 -6.16 -18.88 -12.80
C ALA A 491 -6.91 -19.74 -13.84
N THR A 492 -8.19 -19.47 -14.10
CA THR A 492 -8.96 -20.13 -15.18
C THR A 492 -8.87 -19.43 -16.53
N THR A 493 -8.24 -18.24 -16.59
CA THR A 493 -8.20 -17.36 -17.78
C THR A 493 -6.86 -17.38 -18.54
N GLN A 494 -6.02 -18.39 -18.32
CA GLN A 494 -4.76 -18.58 -19.07
C GLN A 494 -4.98 -19.03 -20.51
#